data_AF-A0A0S7ZYL8-F1
#
_entry.id   AF-A0A0S7ZYL8-F1
#
_cell.length_a   1.000
_cell.length_b   1.000
_cell.length_c   1.000
_cell.angle_alpha   90.00
_cell.angle_beta   90.00
_cell.angle_gamma   90.00
#
_symmetry.space_group_name_H-M   'P 1'
#
loop_
_entity.id
_entity.type
_entity.pdbx_description
1 polymer ?
#
loop_
_entity_poly.entity_id
_entity_poly.type
_entity_poly.pdbx_seq_one_letter_code
_entity_poly.pdbx_strand_id
1 'polypeptide(L)'
;QLPGDDSSLLPAHADVWSGDSPFEVEVWLPLVDCYRTKSMYLLPPGPSLELHDNFNEFASKSSEDIFRKIEKDVQWVDVDYGEFLLFNQNLPHGNRVNKEGKTRWSLNCRFKSVFSPYADKKLGEFFEPITLRAATRVGMNYQLPGDFND
;
A
#
# COMPACT_ATOMS: atom_id res chain seq x y z
N GLN A 1 10.90 -7.87 -10.82
CA GLN A 1 11.64 -6.87 -11.61
C GLN A 1 13.05 -7.36 -11.91
N LEU A 2 13.33 -7.63 -13.18
CA LEU A 2 14.68 -8.00 -13.67
C LEU A 2 15.62 -6.78 -13.64
N PRO A 3 16.94 -6.97 -13.59
CA PRO A 3 17.89 -5.87 -13.80
C PRO A 3 17.66 -5.19 -15.16
N GLY A 4 17.61 -3.85 -15.18
CA GLY A 4 17.42 -3.05 -16.38
C GLY A 4 16.01 -3.05 -16.98
N ASP A 5 15.05 -3.73 -16.36
CA ASP A 5 13.67 -3.82 -16.82
C ASP A 5 12.83 -2.61 -16.35
N ASP A 6 12.35 -1.83 -17.32
CA ASP A 6 11.48 -0.66 -17.14
C ASP A 6 9.98 -0.98 -17.31
N SER A 7 9.63 -2.21 -17.70
CA SER A 7 8.23 -2.64 -17.82
C SER A 7 7.58 -3.00 -16.47
N SER A 8 8.40 -3.28 -15.45
CA SER A 8 7.96 -3.67 -14.10
C SER A 8 8.06 -2.51 -13.10
N LEU A 9 7.63 -1.32 -13.52
CA LEU A 9 7.59 -0.12 -12.68
C LEU A 9 6.19 0.13 -12.11
N LEU A 10 6.17 0.33 -10.80
CA LEU A 10 5.09 0.99 -10.06
C LEU A 10 5.58 2.41 -9.80
N PRO A 11 5.10 3.41 -10.57
CA PRO A 11 5.55 4.78 -10.46
C PRO A 11 5.11 5.40 -9.12
N ALA A 12 5.45 6.66 -8.83
CA ALA A 12 5.02 7.30 -7.59
C ALA A 12 3.48 7.29 -7.46
N HIS A 13 3.00 6.63 -6.41
CA HIS A 13 1.59 6.49 -6.07
C HIS A 13 1.41 6.34 -4.56
N ALA A 14 0.18 6.47 -4.07
CA ALA A 14 -0.26 5.85 -2.84
C ALA A 14 -1.48 5.00 -3.17
N ASP A 15 -1.71 3.91 -2.46
CA ASP A 15 -2.78 2.96 -2.80
C ASP A 15 -4.17 3.62 -2.72
N VAL A 16 -4.34 4.54 -1.76
CA VAL A 16 -5.54 5.38 -1.64
C VAL A 16 -5.83 6.25 -2.86
N TRP A 17 -4.86 6.50 -3.74
CA TRP A 17 -5.08 7.21 -5.00
C TRP A 17 -5.65 6.29 -6.09
N SER A 18 -5.59 4.97 -5.87
CA SER A 18 -5.97 3.93 -6.84
C SER A 18 -7.23 3.15 -6.43
N GLY A 19 -8.00 3.70 -5.49
CA GLY A 19 -9.31 3.18 -5.09
C GLY A 19 -9.28 2.25 -3.87
N ASP A 20 -8.12 2.04 -3.24
CA ASP A 20 -8.02 1.39 -1.93
C ASP A 20 -8.50 2.35 -0.82
N SER A 21 -8.98 1.81 0.30
CA SER A 21 -9.43 2.67 1.41
C SER A 21 -8.27 3.08 2.32
N PRO A 22 -8.36 4.19 3.06
CA PRO A 22 -7.29 4.62 3.96
C PRO A 22 -7.20 3.76 5.24
N PHE A 23 -8.03 2.73 5.39
CA PHE A 23 -8.15 1.88 6.59
C PHE A 23 -7.50 0.51 6.40
N GLU A 24 -6.37 0.50 5.72
CA GLU A 24 -5.67 -0.71 5.29
C GLU A 24 -4.19 -0.64 5.69
N VAL A 25 -3.56 -1.80 5.82
CA VAL A 25 -2.13 -1.93 6.02
C VAL A 25 -1.58 -2.94 5.03
N GLU A 26 -0.41 -2.65 4.45
CA GLU A 26 0.22 -3.52 3.45
C GLU A 26 1.43 -4.23 4.05
N VAL A 27 1.51 -5.53 3.78
CA VAL A 27 2.70 -6.35 4.00
C VAL A 27 3.36 -6.56 2.64
N TRP A 28 4.57 -6.03 2.51
CA TRP A 28 5.46 -6.34 1.42
C TRP A 28 6.48 -7.38 1.88
N LEU A 29 6.45 -8.55 1.25
CA LEU A 29 7.31 -9.69 1.54
C LEU A 29 8.26 -9.97 0.37
N PRO A 30 9.50 -9.47 0.42
CA PRO A 30 10.54 -9.86 -0.53
C PRO A 30 10.90 -11.34 -0.41
N LEU A 31 11.13 -12.00 -1.53
CA LEU A 31 11.64 -13.38 -1.60
C LEU A 31 13.15 -13.42 -1.88
N VAL A 32 13.81 -12.28 -1.72
CA VAL A 32 15.24 -12.03 -1.91
C VAL A 32 15.62 -10.79 -1.09
N ASP A 33 16.91 -10.57 -0.84
CA ASP A 33 17.37 -9.31 -0.24
C ASP A 33 17.01 -8.12 -1.15
N CYS A 34 16.37 -7.11 -0.58
CA CYS A 34 15.97 -5.89 -1.28
C CYS A 34 16.78 -4.73 -0.74
N TYR A 35 17.47 -4.04 -1.65
CA TYR A 35 18.34 -2.92 -1.32
C TYR A 35 18.41 -1.93 -2.47
N ARG A 36 18.63 -0.65 -2.17
CA ARG A 36 18.83 0.41 -3.18
C ARG A 36 17.78 0.34 -4.31
N THR A 37 18.21 0.38 -5.58
CA THR A 37 17.33 0.35 -6.76
C THR A 37 16.63 -0.99 -6.98
N LYS A 38 17.08 -2.07 -6.33
CA LYS A 38 16.37 -3.36 -6.28
C LYS A 38 15.21 -3.30 -5.28
N SER A 39 15.11 -2.29 -4.44
CA SER A 39 14.01 -2.13 -3.51
C SER A 39 12.93 -1.17 -4.03
N MET A 40 11.93 -0.91 -3.19
CA MET A 40 11.03 0.22 -3.30
C MET A 40 11.52 1.39 -2.46
N TYR A 41 10.96 2.57 -2.71
CA TYR A 41 11.11 3.74 -1.87
C TYR A 41 9.77 4.12 -1.23
N LEU A 42 9.84 4.78 -0.08
CA LEU A 42 8.72 5.41 0.63
C LEU A 42 9.00 6.90 0.81
N LEU A 43 7.98 7.72 0.69
CA LEU A 43 8.01 9.09 1.18
C LEU A 43 7.61 9.08 2.66
N PRO A 44 8.46 9.56 3.59
CA PRO A 44 8.14 9.54 5.01
C PRO A 44 6.96 10.48 5.34
N PRO A 45 6.33 10.34 6.52
CA PRO A 45 5.09 11.05 6.86
C PRO A 45 5.15 12.59 6.73
N GLY A 46 6.25 13.23 7.13
CA GLY A 46 6.40 14.69 7.03
C GLY A 46 6.29 15.21 5.60
N PRO A 47 7.21 14.83 4.70
CA PRO A 47 7.12 15.19 3.28
C PRO A 47 5.84 14.69 2.59
N SER A 48 5.25 13.60 3.07
CA SER A 48 3.97 13.11 2.56
C SER A 48 2.81 14.07 2.84
N LEU A 49 2.80 14.67 4.03
CA LEU A 49 1.81 15.71 4.37
C LEU A 49 2.02 16.95 3.49
N GLU A 50 3.27 17.38 3.31
CA GLU A 50 3.58 18.52 2.43
C GLU A 50 3.15 18.26 0.98
N LEU A 51 3.37 17.04 0.47
CA LEU A 51 2.89 16.66 -0.86
C LEU A 51 1.35 16.68 -0.93
N HIS A 52 0.69 16.20 0.12
CA HIS A 52 -0.78 16.15 0.17
C HIS A 52 -1.41 17.55 0.20
N ASP A 53 -0.86 18.47 1.01
CA ASP A 53 -1.36 19.85 1.10
C ASP A 53 -1.26 20.60 -0.24
N ASN A 54 -0.26 20.24 -1.05
CA ASN A 54 -0.03 20.83 -2.36
C ASN A 54 -0.46 19.91 -3.52
N PHE A 55 -1.27 18.87 -3.26
CA PHE A 55 -1.54 17.83 -4.26
C PHE A 55 -2.25 18.37 -5.50
N ASN A 56 -3.03 19.44 -5.36
CA ASN A 56 -3.72 20.11 -6.47
C ASN A 56 -2.75 20.64 -7.53
N GLU A 57 -1.49 20.95 -7.18
CA GLU A 57 -0.46 21.36 -8.14
C GLU A 57 -0.09 20.23 -9.13
N PHE A 58 -0.44 19.00 -8.80
CA PHE A 58 -0.13 17.79 -9.57
C PHE A 58 -1.31 17.26 -10.40
N ALA A 59 -2.46 17.94 -10.42
CA ALA A 59 -3.67 17.48 -11.11
C ALA A 59 -3.47 17.20 -12.62
N SER A 60 -2.52 17.88 -13.27
CA SER A 60 -2.15 17.69 -14.67
C SER A 60 -0.75 17.11 -14.87
N LYS A 61 -0.12 16.66 -13.78
CA LYS A 61 1.25 16.15 -13.75
C LYS A 61 1.27 14.63 -13.82
N SER A 62 2.36 14.10 -14.34
CA SER A 62 2.59 12.66 -14.36
C SER A 62 3.14 12.15 -13.02
N SER A 63 3.03 10.85 -12.75
CA SER A 63 3.69 10.24 -11.59
C SER A 63 5.21 10.43 -11.58
N GLU A 64 5.84 10.61 -12.75
CA GLU A 64 7.27 10.93 -12.85
C GLU A 64 7.56 12.37 -12.38
N ASP A 65 6.68 13.32 -12.68
CA ASP A 65 6.81 14.69 -12.15
C ASP A 65 6.66 14.72 -10.63
N ILE A 66 5.73 13.92 -10.08
CA ILE A 66 5.58 13.71 -8.64
C ILE A 66 6.87 13.12 -8.06
N PHE A 67 7.40 12.05 -8.66
CA PHE A 67 8.65 11.43 -8.21
C PHE A 67 9.79 12.46 -8.15
N ARG A 68 10.01 13.23 -9.22
CA ARG A 68 11.07 14.25 -9.28
C ARG A 68 10.93 15.32 -8.21
N LYS A 69 9.71 15.68 -7.83
CA LYS A 69 9.46 16.63 -6.74
C LYS A 69 9.92 16.07 -5.39
N ILE A 70 9.67 14.79 -5.14
CA ILE A 70 9.90 14.14 -3.84
C ILE A 70 11.23 13.37 -3.77
N GLU A 71 11.96 13.24 -4.88
CA GLU A 71 13.12 12.35 -5.04
C GLU A 71 14.19 12.54 -3.95
N LYS A 72 14.41 13.77 -3.49
CA LYS A 72 15.39 14.08 -2.43
C LYS A 72 14.93 13.66 -1.03
N ASP A 73 13.63 13.45 -0.84
CA ASP A 73 13.00 13.20 0.45
C ASP A 73 12.57 11.72 0.61
N VAL A 74 12.63 10.93 -0.47
CA VAL A 74 12.29 9.49 -0.39
C VAL A 74 13.35 8.70 0.38
N GLN A 75 12.90 7.64 1.03
CA GLN A 75 13.71 6.67 1.73
C GLN A 75 13.65 5.33 1.00
N TRP A 76 14.80 4.80 0.62
CA TRP A 76 14.91 3.45 0.09
C TRP A 76 14.77 2.46 1.25
N VAL A 77 13.92 1.47 1.08
CA VAL A 77 13.64 0.49 2.14
C VAL A 77 14.54 -0.71 1.95
N ASP A 78 15.52 -0.91 2.81
CA ASP A 78 16.29 -2.16 2.80
C ASP A 78 15.53 -3.22 3.61
N VAL A 79 15.36 -4.41 3.03
CA VAL A 79 14.65 -5.55 3.65
C VAL A 79 15.40 -6.82 3.29
N ASP A 80 15.91 -7.53 4.29
CA ASP A 80 16.68 -8.75 4.08
C ASP A 80 15.76 -9.94 3.81
N TYR A 81 16.30 -10.97 3.14
CA TYR A 81 15.55 -12.21 2.95
C TYR A 81 15.13 -12.83 4.28
N GLY A 82 13.83 -13.15 4.41
CA GLY A 82 13.23 -13.66 5.64
C GLY A 82 12.56 -12.58 6.49
N GLU A 83 12.75 -11.31 6.15
CA GLU A 83 12.06 -10.18 6.74
C GLU A 83 10.92 -9.68 5.84
N PHE A 84 10.06 -8.84 6.39
CA PHE A 84 8.98 -8.19 5.66
C PHE A 84 8.85 -6.73 6.10
N LEU A 85 8.29 -5.90 5.21
CA LEU A 85 7.88 -4.55 5.54
C LEU A 85 6.37 -4.55 5.79
N LEU A 86 5.95 -4.13 6.99
CA LEU A 86 4.57 -3.73 7.27
C LEU A 86 4.52 -2.20 7.27
N PHE A 87 3.74 -1.62 6.36
CA PHE A 87 3.72 -0.16 6.20
C PHE A 87 2.33 0.41 5.94
N ASN A 88 2.22 1.72 6.18
CA ASN A 88 1.04 2.50 5.87
C ASN A 88 0.98 2.76 4.36
N GLN A 89 0.07 2.09 3.66
CA GLN A 89 -0.12 2.21 2.21
C GLN A 89 -0.53 3.62 1.75
N ASN A 90 -0.96 4.48 2.69
CA ASN A 90 -1.34 5.85 2.40
C ASN A 90 -0.11 6.74 2.13
N LEU A 91 1.09 6.27 2.49
CA LEU A 91 2.34 6.98 2.19
C LEU A 91 2.68 6.82 0.71
N PRO A 92 3.03 7.90 0.00
CA PRO A 92 3.51 7.81 -1.37
C PRO A 92 4.75 6.92 -1.47
N HIS A 93 4.77 6.04 -2.46
CA HIS A 93 5.81 5.05 -2.66
C HIS A 93 5.90 4.63 -4.14
N GLY A 94 6.89 3.80 -4.45
CA GLY A 94 7.09 3.26 -5.78
C GLY A 94 8.43 2.56 -5.94
N ASN A 95 8.79 2.19 -7.16
CA ASN A 95 10.11 1.67 -7.49
C ASN A 95 10.69 2.35 -8.74
N ARG A 96 12.01 2.20 -8.89
CA ARG A 96 12.73 2.63 -10.09
C ARG A 96 13.28 1.41 -10.83
N VAL A 97 13.87 1.64 -11.99
CA VAL A 97 14.56 0.57 -12.73
C VAL A 97 15.63 -0.02 -11.83
N ASN A 98 15.57 -1.33 -11.63
CA ASN A 98 16.56 -2.06 -10.86
C ASN A 98 17.89 -2.03 -11.60
N LYS A 99 18.88 -1.30 -11.07
CA LYS A 99 20.24 -1.23 -11.61
C LYS A 99 21.18 -2.22 -10.94
N GLU A 100 20.71 -2.95 -9.93
CA GLU A 100 21.50 -3.99 -9.26
C GLU A 100 21.53 -5.27 -10.09
N GLY A 101 22.59 -6.08 -9.93
CA GLY A 101 22.80 -7.29 -10.73
C GLY A 101 21.88 -8.47 -10.42
N LYS A 102 20.87 -8.32 -9.56
CA LYS A 102 19.97 -9.41 -9.13
C LYS A 102 18.50 -9.03 -9.28
N THR A 103 17.69 -9.99 -9.71
CA THR A 103 16.23 -9.85 -9.84
C THR A 103 15.53 -9.72 -8.49
N ARG A 104 14.49 -8.88 -8.43
CA ARG A 104 13.53 -8.80 -7.31
C ARG A 104 12.27 -9.60 -7.58
N TRP A 105 11.88 -10.43 -6.62
CA TRP A 105 10.56 -11.06 -6.51
C TRP A 105 10.02 -10.76 -5.12
N SER A 106 8.75 -10.36 -5.04
CA SER A 106 8.10 -9.99 -3.79
C SER A 106 6.61 -10.27 -3.88
N LEU A 107 5.98 -10.44 -2.73
CA LEU A 107 4.54 -10.60 -2.58
C LEU A 107 4.00 -9.39 -1.82
N ASN A 108 2.83 -8.90 -2.23
CA ASN A 108 2.08 -7.87 -1.52
C ASN A 108 0.80 -8.49 -0.98
N CYS A 109 0.49 -8.21 0.29
CA CYS A 109 -0.76 -8.61 0.91
C CYS A 109 -1.32 -7.44 1.72
N ARG A 110 -2.57 -7.07 1.46
CA ARG A 110 -3.27 -5.99 2.14
C ARG A 110 -4.23 -6.53 3.17
N PHE A 111 -4.23 -5.92 4.35
CA PHE A 111 -5.09 -6.28 5.46
C PHE A 111 -5.92 -5.09 5.90
N LYS A 112 -7.18 -5.37 6.25
CA LYS A 112 -8.09 -4.39 6.85
C LYS A 112 -9.10 -5.07 7.75
N SER A 113 -9.75 -4.27 8.59
CA SER A 113 -10.89 -4.75 9.38
C SER A 113 -12.09 -5.02 8.48
N VAL A 114 -12.84 -6.10 8.73
CA VAL A 114 -14.09 -6.40 8.00
C VAL A 114 -15.15 -5.29 8.10
N PHE A 115 -15.08 -4.47 9.16
CA PHE A 115 -15.98 -3.34 9.38
C PHE A 115 -15.37 -1.98 9.01
N SER A 116 -14.14 -1.97 8.44
CA SER A 116 -13.57 -0.72 7.95
C SER A 116 -14.26 -0.28 6.65
N PRO A 117 -14.32 1.04 6.37
CA PRO A 117 -14.82 1.54 5.10
C PRO A 117 -14.09 0.93 3.90
N TYR A 118 -14.84 0.68 2.83
CA TYR A 118 -14.33 0.29 1.52
C TYR A 118 -14.48 1.49 0.56
N ALA A 119 -13.56 1.59 -0.40
CA ALA A 119 -13.66 2.53 -1.50
C ALA A 119 -14.03 1.74 -2.77
N ASP A 120 -13.25 1.84 -3.84
CA ASP A 120 -13.52 1.12 -5.09
C ASP A 120 -13.19 -0.37 -4.96
N LYS A 121 -12.18 -0.73 -4.15
CA LYS A 121 -11.84 -2.13 -3.84
C LYS A 121 -12.77 -2.67 -2.75
N LYS A 122 -13.66 -3.60 -3.10
CA LYS A 122 -14.75 -4.07 -2.24
C LYS A 122 -14.57 -5.51 -1.72
N LEU A 123 -15.34 -5.83 -0.69
CA LEU A 123 -15.48 -7.19 -0.15
C LEU A 123 -16.09 -8.13 -1.20
N GLY A 124 -15.48 -9.29 -1.40
CA GLY A 124 -15.90 -10.30 -2.39
C GLY A 124 -15.38 -10.07 -3.81
N GLU A 125 -14.81 -8.90 -4.09
CA GLU A 125 -14.16 -8.59 -5.37
C GLU A 125 -12.63 -8.56 -5.21
N PHE A 126 -12.15 -7.75 -4.27
CA PHE A 126 -10.73 -7.55 -4.01
C PHE A 126 -10.29 -8.10 -2.66
N PHE A 127 -11.18 -8.04 -1.66
CA PHE A 127 -10.92 -8.55 -0.31
C PHE A 127 -11.75 -9.79 0.00
N GLU A 128 -11.15 -10.72 0.72
CA GLU A 128 -11.84 -11.86 1.33
C GLU A 128 -11.60 -11.92 2.85
N PRO A 129 -12.59 -12.32 3.66
CA PRO A 129 -12.37 -12.49 5.09
C PRO A 129 -11.46 -13.69 5.40
N ILE A 130 -10.25 -13.43 5.90
CA ILE A 130 -9.33 -14.49 6.33
C ILE A 130 -9.65 -14.95 7.76
N THR A 131 -9.85 -14.00 8.69
CA THR A 131 -10.14 -14.31 10.10
C THR A 131 -11.08 -13.29 10.70
N LEU A 132 -12.33 -13.69 10.95
CA LEU A 132 -13.29 -12.89 11.72
C LEU A 132 -13.01 -13.05 13.22
N ARG A 133 -13.00 -11.95 13.99
CA ARG A 133 -12.84 -12.00 15.44
C ARG A 133 -14.11 -12.56 16.10
N ALA A 134 -13.97 -13.14 17.29
CA ALA A 134 -15.09 -13.80 17.99
C ALA A 134 -16.29 -12.86 18.19
N ALA A 135 -16.04 -11.62 18.65
CA ALA A 135 -17.07 -10.61 18.80
C ALA A 135 -17.80 -10.30 17.48
N THR A 136 -17.08 -10.22 16.36
CA THR A 136 -17.67 -10.05 15.03
C THR A 136 -18.60 -11.20 14.66
N ARG A 137 -18.19 -12.45 14.88
CA ARG A 137 -19.02 -13.62 14.58
C ARG A 137 -20.28 -13.67 15.43
N VAL A 138 -20.16 -13.36 16.73
CA VAL A 138 -21.32 -13.27 17.63
C VAL A 138 -22.29 -12.18 17.16
N GLY A 139 -21.78 -10.99 16.85
CA GLY A 139 -22.59 -9.87 16.36
C GLY A 139 -23.26 -10.15 15.02
N MET A 140 -22.56 -10.77 14.06
CA MET A 140 -23.13 -11.15 12.76
C MET A 140 -24.25 -12.20 12.86
N ASN A 141 -24.23 -13.02 13.91
CA ASN A 141 -25.26 -14.04 14.17
C ASN A 141 -26.38 -13.54 15.10
N TYR A 142 -26.27 -12.32 15.65
CA TYR A 142 -27.25 -11.78 16.57
C TYR A 142 -28.56 -11.47 15.85
N GLN A 143 -29.67 -11.91 16.43
CA GLN A 143 -31.02 -11.56 16.00
C GLN A 143 -31.72 -10.93 17.21
N LEU A 144 -32.27 -9.73 17.01
CA LEU A 144 -33.05 -9.07 18.06
C LEU A 144 -34.30 -9.93 18.36
N PRO A 145 -34.52 -10.33 19.63
CA PRO A 145 -35.76 -10.99 20.03
C PRO A 145 -36.97 -10.06 19.78
N GLY A 146 -38.12 -10.61 19.41
CA GLY A 146 -39.31 -9.83 19.02
C GLY A 146 -39.82 -8.83 20.08
N ASP A 147 -40.62 -7.86 19.59
CA ASP A 147 -41.35 -6.82 20.35
C ASP A 147 -40.51 -5.78 21.13
N PHE A 148 -39.47 -5.24 20.49
CA PHE A 148 -38.99 -3.90 20.82
C PHE A 148 -39.58 -2.90 19.81
N ASN A 149 -40.87 -2.56 20.01
CA ASN A 149 -41.45 -1.36 19.41
C ASN A 149 -41.26 -0.22 20.43
N ASP A 150 -40.33 0.70 20.15
CA ASP A 150 -40.33 2.02 20.80
C ASP A 150 -41.45 2.90 20.23
#